data_AF-A0AB35C1Q1-F1
#
_entry.id   AF-A0AB35C1Q1-F1
#
_cell.length_a   1.000
_cell.length_b   1.000
_cell.length_c   1.000
_cell.angle_alpha   90.00
_cell.angle_beta   90.00
_cell.angle_gamma   90.00
#
_symmetry.space_group_name_H-M   'P 1'
#
loop_
_entity.id
_entity.type
_entity.pdbx_description
1 polymer ?
#
loop_
_entity_poly.entity_id
_entity_poly.type
_entity_poly.pdbx_seq_one_letter_code
_entity_poly.pdbx_strand_id
1 'polypeptide(L)'
;MKIGILTLPIAENYGGILQALALYQFLSRKGHDVTLIYKNGQQGKIWKEVVRSILLALPAHNLFNVKANFQAMKGIKERTALHKSFIHDEIPNISPPLYYNSRTSKLY
;
A
#
# COMPACT_ATOMS: atom_id res chain seq x y z
N MET A 1 -21.69 -2.18 17.15
CA MET A 1 -21.92 -2.15 15.68
C MET A 1 -20.63 -2.53 14.97
N LYS A 2 -20.72 -3.09 13.76
CA LYS A 2 -19.55 -3.41 12.92
C LYS A 2 -19.18 -2.22 12.04
N ILE A 3 -17.91 -1.81 12.04
CA ILE A 3 -17.41 -0.63 11.32
C ILE A 3 -16.15 -1.01 10.53
N GLY A 4 -16.17 -0.77 9.22
CA GLY A 4 -14.98 -0.90 8.37
C GLY A 4 -14.33 0.47 8.13
N ILE A 5 -13.04 0.61 8.44
CA ILE A 5 -12.27 1.83 8.14
C ILE A 5 -11.47 1.59 6.86
N LEU A 6 -11.72 2.39 5.82
CA LEU A 6 -10.97 2.34 4.57
C LEU A 6 -10.04 3.56 4.46
N THR A 7 -8.76 3.32 4.18
CA THR A 7 -7.74 4.37 4.09
C THR A 7 -7.07 4.39 2.72
N LEU A 8 -6.39 5.50 2.41
CA LEU A 8 -5.53 5.58 1.24
C LEU A 8 -4.32 4.63 1.40
N PRO A 9 -3.69 4.22 0.28
CA PRO A 9 -2.51 3.37 0.31
C PRO A 9 -1.41 3.95 1.21
N ILE A 10 -0.87 3.06 2.03
CA ILE A 10 0.00 3.37 3.17
C ILE A 10 1.35 3.99 2.79
N ALA A 11 1.77 3.83 1.54
CA ALA A 11 3.10 4.27 1.09
C ALA A 11 3.25 5.81 0.99
N GLU A 12 2.14 6.55 0.91
CA GLU A 12 2.15 7.95 0.45
C GLU A 12 1.52 8.94 1.44
N ASN A 13 0.83 8.51 2.50
CA ASN A 13 0.10 9.42 3.39
C ASN A 13 0.12 9.01 4.87
N TYR A 14 1.18 9.41 5.58
CA TYR A 14 1.33 9.14 7.02
C TYR A 14 0.25 9.83 7.87
N GLY A 15 -0.15 11.06 7.52
CA GLY A 15 -1.21 11.77 8.24
C GLY A 15 -2.55 11.04 8.19
N GLY A 16 -2.91 10.50 7.02
CA GLY A 16 -4.12 9.69 6.86
C GLY A 16 -4.09 8.38 7.65
N ILE A 17 -2.91 7.74 7.78
CA ILE A 17 -2.73 6.55 8.62
C ILE A 17 -2.97 6.88 10.09
N LEU A 18 -2.37 7.97 10.59
CA LEU A 18 -2.55 8.40 11.97
C LEU A 18 -4.00 8.78 12.28
N GLN A 19 -4.68 9.46 11.35
CA GLN A 19 -6.11 9.78 11.48
C GLN A 19 -6.97 8.51 11.55
N ALA A 20 -6.68 7.51 10.72
CA ALA A 20 -7.37 6.23 10.73
C ALA A 20 -7.13 5.44 12.02
N LEU A 21 -5.90 5.47 12.54
CA LEU A 21 -5.55 4.88 13.83
C LEU A 21 -6.29 5.56 14.98
N ALA A 22 -6.31 6.89 15.01
CA ALA A 22 -7.04 7.65 16.02
C ALA A 22 -8.54 7.30 16.00
N LEU A 23 -9.12 7.21 14.79
CA LEU A 23 -10.51 6.80 14.62
C LEU A 23 -10.76 5.36 15.08
N TYR A 24 -9.86 4.44 14.72
CA TYR A 24 -9.92 3.04 15.15
C TYR A 24 -9.95 2.95 16.68
N GLN A 25 -8.98 3.56 17.36
CA GLN A 25 -8.88 3.53 18.81
C GLN A 25 -10.11 4.17 19.48
N PHE A 26 -10.60 5.30 18.96
CA PHE A 26 -11.79 5.95 19.48
C PHE A 26 -13.02 5.04 19.39
N LEU A 27 -13.27 4.44 18.23
CA LEU A 27 -14.43 3.57 17.99
C LEU A 27 -14.32 2.26 18.77
N SER A 28 -13.14 1.65 18.86
CA SER A 28 -12.90 0.47 19.67
C SER A 28 -13.15 0.75 21.16
N ARG A 29 -12.70 1.89 21.69
CA ARG A 29 -12.99 2.32 23.08
C ARG A 29 -14.47 2.56 23.33
N LYS A 30 -15.24 2.89 22.30
CA LYS A 30 -16.71 3.02 22.36
C LYS A 30 -17.44 1.67 22.25
N GLY A 31 -16.73 0.54 22.16
CA GLY A 31 -17.31 -0.80 22.10
C GLY A 31 -17.78 -1.22 20.71
N HIS A 32 -17.32 -0.55 19.66
CA HIS A 32 -17.59 -0.99 18.28
C HIS A 32 -16.62 -2.11 17.86
N ASP A 33 -17.10 -3.01 17.01
CA ASP A 33 -16.29 -4.00 16.31
C ASP A 33 -15.73 -3.33 15.06
N VAL A 34 -14.46 -2.94 15.11
CA VAL A 34 -13.82 -2.11 14.08
C VAL A 34 -12.79 -2.96 13.33
N THR A 35 -12.84 -2.92 12.00
CA THR A 35 -11.87 -3.59 11.13
C THR A 35 -11.22 -2.56 10.21
N LEU A 36 -9.88 -2.52 10.18
CA LEU A 36 -9.16 -1.76 9.17
C LEU A 36 -9.18 -2.53 7.85
N ILE A 37 -9.72 -1.92 6.80
CA ILE A 37 -9.76 -2.48 5.46
C ILE A 37 -8.48 -2.10 4.72
N TYR A 38 -7.60 -3.07 4.55
CA TYR A 38 -6.29 -2.83 3.94
C TYR A 38 -6.38 -2.85 2.42
N LYS A 39 -6.18 -1.69 1.78
CA LYS A 39 -6.10 -1.57 0.32
C LYS A 39 -4.67 -1.79 -0.14
N ASN A 40 -4.42 -2.87 -0.88
CA ASN A 40 -3.11 -3.11 -1.47
C ASN A 40 -3.08 -2.67 -2.94
N GLY A 41 -1.96 -2.09 -3.37
CA GLY A 41 -1.71 -1.79 -4.78
C GLY A 41 -1.69 -3.06 -5.61
N GLN A 42 -2.00 -2.94 -6.91
CA GLN A 42 -2.07 -4.08 -7.83
C GLN A 42 -0.88 -5.02 -7.66
N GLN A 43 -1.17 -6.32 -7.55
CA GLN A 43 -0.16 -7.37 -7.61
C GLN A 43 0.59 -7.20 -8.94
N GLY A 44 1.85 -6.76 -8.87
CA GLY A 44 2.70 -6.64 -10.04
C GLY A 44 2.77 -7.99 -10.73
N LYS A 45 2.38 -8.05 -12.00
CA LYS A 45 2.52 -9.30 -12.77
C LYS A 45 3.99 -9.69 -12.75
N ILE A 46 4.29 -10.92 -12.31
CA ILE A 46 5.65 -11.42 -12.07
C ILE A 46 6.56 -11.23 -13.30
N TRP A 47 6.00 -11.34 -14.51
CA TRP A 47 6.74 -11.09 -15.76
C TRP A 47 7.32 -9.67 -15.87
N LYS A 48 6.70 -8.66 -15.25
CA LYS A 48 7.24 -7.29 -15.26
C LYS A 48 8.54 -7.19 -14.49
N GLU A 49 8.69 -7.94 -13.39
CA GLU A 49 9.93 -7.99 -12.63
C GLU A 49 11.02 -8.73 -13.42
N VAL A 50 10.67 -9.81 -14.13
CA VAL A 50 11.61 -10.53 -15.00
C VAL A 50 12.09 -9.65 -16.17
N VAL A 51 11.16 -9.03 -16.91
CA VAL A 51 11.50 -8.11 -18.01
C VAL A 51 12.35 -6.95 -17.51
N ARG A 52 12.05 -6.42 -16.32
CA ARG A 52 12.84 -5.35 -15.70
C ARG A 52 14.26 -5.80 -15.38
N SER A 53 14.45 -6.99 -14.83
CA SER A 53 15.79 -7.52 -14.52
C SER A 53 16.62 -7.74 -15.78
N ILE A 54 16.00 -8.25 -16.85
CA ILE A 54 16.65 -8.41 -18.16
C ILE A 54 17.03 -7.07 -18.76
N LEU A 55 16.10 -6.10 -18.72
CA LEU A 55 16.39 -4.74 -19.13
C LEU A 55 17.60 -4.22 -18.33
N LEU A 56 17.59 -4.28 -16.99
CA LEU A 56 18.65 -3.75 -16.11
C LEU A 56 20.04 -4.33 -16.38
N ALA A 57 20.12 -5.56 -16.90
CA ALA A 57 21.36 -6.22 -17.28
C ALA A 57 21.94 -5.71 -18.61
N LEU A 58 21.15 -5.03 -19.45
CA LEU A 58 21.59 -4.49 -20.73
C LEU A 58 22.24 -3.10 -20.54
N PRO A 59 23.45 -2.86 -21.11
CA PRO A 59 24.19 -1.60 -20.96
C PRO A 59 23.54 -0.39 -21.65
N ALA A 60 22.52 -0.58 -22.49
CA ALA A 60 21.82 0.50 -23.24
C ALA A 60 20.82 1.32 -22.39
N HIS A 61 20.91 1.26 -21.06
CA HIS A 61 19.78 1.59 -20.17
C HIS A 61 19.52 3.07 -19.87
N ASN A 62 20.35 3.98 -20.38
CA ASN A 62 20.23 5.41 -20.09
C ASN A 62 19.14 6.15 -20.90
N LEU A 63 18.45 5.49 -21.84
CA LEU A 63 17.42 6.16 -22.68
C LEU A 63 16.09 6.41 -21.97
N PHE A 64 15.74 5.66 -20.91
CA PHE A 64 14.39 5.66 -20.33
C PHE A 64 14.34 5.88 -18.81
N ASN A 65 15.37 6.49 -18.20
CA ASN A 65 15.41 6.84 -16.77
C ASN A 65 15.06 5.67 -15.81
N VAL A 66 15.36 4.43 -16.21
CA VAL A 66 14.91 3.20 -15.52
C VAL A 66 15.55 3.06 -14.15
N LYS A 67 16.78 3.57 -13.98
CA LYS A 67 17.50 3.59 -12.70
C LYS A 67 16.80 4.49 -11.68
N ALA A 68 16.34 5.68 -12.08
CA ALA A 68 15.58 6.57 -11.20
C ALA A 68 14.22 5.96 -10.84
N ASN A 69 13.52 5.36 -11.81
CA ASN A 69 12.28 4.62 -11.55
C ASN A 69 12.49 3.40 -10.63
N PHE A 70 13.68 2.78 -10.65
CA PHE A 70 14.04 1.69 -9.76
C PHE A 70 14.29 2.17 -8.33
N GLN A 71 15.07 3.25 -8.17
CA GLN A 71 15.28 3.86 -6.85
C GLN A 71 13.98 4.40 -6.26
N ALA A 72 13.14 5.07 -7.05
CA ALA A 72 11.83 5.55 -6.60
C ALA A 72 10.93 4.40 -6.12
N MET A 73 10.85 3.30 -6.88
CA MET A 73 10.09 2.12 -6.45
C MET A 73 10.68 1.44 -5.22
N LYS A 74 12.01 1.39 -5.09
CA LYS A 74 12.67 0.86 -3.90
C LYS A 74 12.31 1.69 -2.66
N GLY A 75 12.37 3.02 -2.76
CA GLY A 75 11.96 3.93 -1.68
C GLY A 75 10.47 3.79 -1.31
N ILE A 76 9.58 3.59 -2.29
CA ILE A 76 8.17 3.28 -2.03
C ILE A 76 8.03 1.97 -1.24
N LYS A 77 8.74 0.90 -1.65
CA LYS A 77 8.70 -0.40 -0.95
C LYS A 77 9.19 -0.29 0.49
N GLU A 78 10.31 0.41 0.72
CA GLU A 78 10.89 0.63 2.06
C GLU A 78 9.93 1.40 2.98
N ARG A 79 9.36 2.52 2.51
CA ARG A 79 8.35 3.30 3.28
C ARG A 79 7.11 2.47 3.58
N THR A 80 6.62 1.73 2.60
CA THR A 80 5.45 0.85 2.78
C THR A 80 5.72 -0.20 3.86
N ALA A 81 6.93 -0.78 3.87
CA ALA A 81 7.31 -1.79 4.86
C ALA A 81 7.34 -1.21 6.29
N LEU A 82 7.93 -0.03 6.47
CA LEU A 82 7.99 0.67 7.77
C LEU A 82 6.60 1.03 8.31
N HIS A 83 5.73 1.57 7.47
CA HIS A 83 4.39 1.92 7.90
C HIS A 83 3.53 0.68 8.14
N LYS A 84 3.77 -0.40 7.39
CA LYS A 84 3.06 -1.67 7.56
C LYS A 84 3.37 -2.29 8.92
N SER A 85 4.64 -2.33 9.36
CA SER A 85 4.97 -2.83 10.70
C SER A 85 4.25 -2.03 11.78
N PHE A 86 4.31 -0.71 11.72
CA PHE A 86 3.61 0.17 12.66
C PHE A 86 2.10 -0.10 12.76
N ILE A 87 1.43 -0.28 11.60
CA ILE A 87 -0.01 -0.55 11.58
C ILE A 87 -0.34 -1.92 12.18
N HIS A 88 0.48 -2.95 11.89
CA HIS A 88 0.27 -4.28 12.45
C HIS A 88 0.47 -4.34 13.96
N ASP A 89 1.34 -3.51 14.51
CA ASP A 89 1.58 -3.44 15.95
C ASP A 89 0.42 -2.73 16.69
N GLU A 90 -0.18 -1.71 16.07
CA GLU A 90 -1.19 -0.85 16.70
C GLU A 90 -2.65 -1.27 16.43
N ILE A 91 -2.92 -1.95 15.31
CA ILE A 91 -4.27 -2.31 14.85
C ILE A 91 -4.37 -3.84 14.76
N PRO A 92 -4.99 -4.51 15.76
CA PRO A 92 -5.05 -5.97 15.79
C PRO A 92 -6.04 -6.55 14.76
N ASN A 93 -7.10 -5.82 14.41
CA ASN A 93 -8.13 -6.30 13.48
C ASN A 93 -8.01 -5.66 12.09
N ILE A 94 -7.25 -6.33 11.22
CA ILE A 94 -7.00 -5.90 9.84
C ILE A 94 -7.58 -6.95 8.89
N SER A 95 -8.31 -6.50 7.87
CA SER A 95 -8.83 -7.39 6.83
C SER A 95 -7.70 -8.00 5.99
N PRO A 96 -7.93 -9.14 5.32
CA PRO A 96 -7.09 -9.56 4.21
C PRO A 96 -6.95 -8.41 3.18
N PRO A 97 -5.80 -8.32 2.48
CA PRO A 97 -5.57 -7.26 1.51
C PRO A 97 -6.61 -7.30 0.40
N LEU A 98 -7.32 -6.19 0.21
CA LEU A 98 -8.22 -6.01 -0.91
C LEU A 98 -7.44 -5.55 -2.14
N TYR A 99 -7.43 -6.40 -3.16
CA TYR A 99 -6.88 -6.10 -4.47
C TYR A 99 -7.95 -5.43 -5.32
N TYR A 100 -7.60 -4.30 -5.96
CA TYR A 100 -8.47 -3.63 -6.91
C TYR A 100 -7.78 -3.51 -8.27
N ASN A 101 -8.55 -3.74 -9.34
CA ASN A 101 -8.10 -3.48 -10.69
C ASN A 101 -8.47 -2.03 -11.05
N SER A 102 -7.49 -1.19 -11.36
CA SER A 102 -7.72 0.25 -11.61
C SER A 102 -8.48 0.52 -12.92
N ARG A 103 -8.82 -0.53 -13.70
CA ARG A 103 -9.70 -0.38 -14.87
C ARG A 103 -11.14 -0.04 -14.53
N THR A 104 -11.63 -0.36 -13.34
CA THR A 104 -13.02 -0.09 -12.95
C THR A 104 -13.25 1.30 -12.34
N SER A 105 -12.19 2.05 -12.00
CA SER A 105 -12.32 3.41 -11.43
C SER A 105 -12.48 4.52 -12.48
N LYS A 106 -12.62 4.18 -13.77
CA LYS A 106 -12.88 5.13 -14.87
C LYS A 106 -14.35 5.17 -15.30
N LEU A 107 -15.24 4.49 -14.58
CA LEU A 107 -16.66 4.34 -14.93
C LEU A 107 -17.62 5.06 -13.98
N TYR A 108 -17.12 5.94 -13.11
CA TYR A 108 -17.92 6.84 -12.28
C TYR A 108 -17.35 8.25 -12.33
#